data_AF-A0A836SQE7-F1
#
_entry.id   AF-A0A836SQE7-F1
#
_cell.length_a   1.000
_cell.length_b   1.000
_cell.length_c   1.000
_cell.angle_alpha   90.00
_cell.angle_beta   90.00
_cell.angle_gamma   90.00
#
_symmetry.space_group_name_H-M   'P 1'
#
loop_
_entity.id
_entity.type
_entity.pdbx_description
1 polymer ?
#
loop_
_entity_poly.entity_id
_entity_poly.type
_entity_poly.pdbx_seq_one_letter_code
_entity_poly.pdbx_strand_id
1 'polypeptide(L)'
;MYARYDTSDVVIFEIGSDGGQLQEFIQVFGQRFLGLIDPGSSVYYNYRVPNPEAPYPQDYIIDQNGYVRYWSDEYDPQRIIRIIDRLLGPEVEEDDPYQAGRDRPNLEVIENPNRGLIHLVATGFSGKAVIEIYDASGRLINARTIDRPMSIILKQDLPSGAYYLLLRTEQGLTSENLIVIR
;
A
#
# COMPACT_ATOMS: atom_id res chain seq x y z
N MET A 1 1.78 8.61 -2.77
CA MET A 1 1.10 7.62 -1.91
C MET A 1 0.29 8.30 -0.81
N TYR A 2 0.96 8.99 0.12
CA TYR A 2 0.33 9.63 1.28
C TYR A 2 -0.56 10.85 1.00
N ALA A 3 -0.50 11.43 -0.20
CA ALA A 3 -1.36 12.57 -0.60
C ALA A 3 -2.87 12.26 -0.52
N ARG A 4 -3.27 10.97 -0.49
CA ARG A 4 -4.65 10.54 -0.28
C ARG A 4 -5.14 10.77 1.17
N TYR A 5 -4.21 10.83 2.12
CA TYR A 5 -4.48 10.94 3.55
C TYR A 5 -4.27 12.36 4.09
N ASP A 6 -4.08 13.35 3.21
CA ASP A 6 -4.05 14.78 3.58
C ASP A 6 -5.45 15.25 4.00
N THR A 7 -5.88 14.80 5.17
CA THR A 7 -7.23 14.95 5.75
C THR A 7 -7.09 15.19 7.26
N SER A 8 -8.14 15.67 7.92
CA SER A 8 -8.15 15.93 9.37
C SER A 8 -7.85 14.72 10.25
N ASP A 9 -7.94 13.51 9.69
CA ASP A 9 -8.01 12.27 10.47
C ASP A 9 -6.68 11.52 10.53
N VAL A 10 -5.71 11.89 9.67
CA VAL A 10 -4.36 11.32 9.64
C VAL A 10 -3.34 12.44 9.59
N VAL A 11 -2.39 12.42 10.52
CA VAL A 11 -1.23 13.32 10.49
C VAL A 11 -0.03 12.54 10.00
N ILE A 12 0.61 13.04 8.95
CA ILE A 12 1.82 12.47 8.37
C ILE A 12 2.95 13.47 8.55
N PHE A 13 4.03 13.02 9.17
CA PHE A 13 5.25 13.79 9.36
C PHE A 13 6.47 12.89 9.18
N GLU A 14 7.59 13.50 8.83
CA GLU A 14 8.88 12.85 8.70
C GLU A 14 9.82 13.34 9.81
N ILE A 15 10.77 12.50 10.21
CA ILE A 15 11.79 12.84 11.19
C ILE A 15 13.16 12.65 10.55
N GLY A 16 13.98 13.69 10.57
CA GLY A 16 15.37 13.66 10.07
C GLY A 16 16.36 14.19 11.11
N SER A 17 17.63 13.84 10.97
CA SER A 17 18.70 14.31 11.86
C SER A 17 18.91 15.82 11.79
N ASP A 18 18.66 16.40 10.62
CA ASP A 18 18.85 17.81 10.32
C ASP A 18 17.99 18.26 9.12
N GLY A 19 17.94 19.58 8.90
CA GLY A 19 17.17 20.15 7.80
C GLY A 19 17.72 19.85 6.40
N GLY A 20 18.99 19.47 6.28
CA GLY A 20 19.58 19.05 5.01
C GLY A 20 19.04 17.71 4.55
N GLN A 21 18.98 16.73 5.47
CA GLN A 21 18.37 15.43 5.22
C GLN A 21 16.90 15.58 4.82
N LEU A 22 16.13 16.39 5.56
CA LEU A 22 14.72 16.66 5.24
C LEU A 22 14.54 17.32 3.85
N GLN A 23 15.42 18.25 3.47
CA GLN A 23 15.39 18.84 2.13
C GLN A 23 15.69 17.85 1.02
N GLU A 24 16.60 16.91 1.25
CA GLU A 24 16.88 15.83 0.30
C GLU A 24 15.62 14.99 0.07
N PHE A 25 14.88 14.64 1.12
CA PHE A 25 13.63 13.89 0.99
C PHE A 25 12.57 14.64 0.17
N ILE A 26 12.41 15.94 0.41
CA ILE A 26 11.49 16.79 -0.37
C ILE A 26 11.92 16.83 -1.85
N GLN A 27 13.22 16.97 -2.13
CA GLN A 27 13.75 17.11 -3.49
C GLN A 27 13.72 15.80 -4.28
N VAL A 28 14.06 14.68 -3.64
CA VAL A 28 14.18 13.36 -4.27
C VAL A 28 12.81 12.71 -4.44
N PHE A 29 11.96 12.75 -3.42
CA PHE A 29 10.70 12.02 -3.42
C PHE A 29 9.49 12.90 -3.70
N GLY A 30 9.67 14.22 -3.80
CA GLY A 30 8.58 15.17 -4.04
C GLY A 30 7.53 15.21 -2.93
N GLN A 31 7.84 14.64 -1.76
CA GLN A 31 6.96 14.57 -0.60
C GLN A 31 7.01 15.89 0.16
N ARG A 32 5.86 16.31 0.69
CA ARG A 32 5.71 17.59 1.41
C ARG A 32 4.99 17.39 2.73
N PHE A 33 5.52 16.51 3.57
CA PHE A 33 5.03 16.34 4.93
C PHE A 33 5.67 17.36 5.87
N LEU A 34 5.12 17.49 7.07
CA LEU A 34 5.77 18.22 8.13
C LEU A 34 7.09 17.51 8.48
N GLY A 35 8.22 18.20 8.38
CA GLY A 35 9.51 17.68 8.80
C GLY A 35 9.88 18.10 10.22
N LEU A 36 10.17 17.12 11.08
CA LEU A 36 10.67 17.33 12.44
C LEU A 36 12.17 16.99 12.48
N ILE A 37 12.94 17.81 13.19
CA ILE A 37 14.38 17.60 13.36
C ILE A 37 14.61 16.88 14.69
N ASP A 38 15.36 15.77 14.65
CA ASP A 38 15.81 14.98 15.80
C ASP A 38 17.32 15.17 16.02
N PRO A 39 17.74 16.33 16.59
CA PRO A 39 19.15 16.62 16.79
C PRO A 39 19.69 15.66 17.85
N GLY A 40 20.58 14.76 17.44
CA GLY A 40 21.14 13.71 18.30
C GLY A 40 20.52 12.32 18.11
N SER A 41 19.61 12.16 17.14
CA SER A 41 19.08 10.86 16.71
C SER A 41 18.38 10.06 17.81
N SER A 42 17.85 10.71 18.85
CA SER A 42 17.22 10.00 19.98
C SER A 42 15.95 9.30 19.55
N VAL A 43 15.13 9.93 18.71
CA VAL A 43 13.92 9.30 18.16
C VAL A 43 14.34 8.20 17.22
N TYR A 44 15.33 8.44 16.36
CA TYR A 44 15.86 7.41 15.47
C TYR A 44 16.29 6.15 16.23
N TYR A 45 17.07 6.26 17.30
CA TYR A 45 17.52 5.08 18.05
C TYR A 45 16.41 4.35 18.79
N ASN A 46 15.38 5.06 19.26
CA ASN A 46 14.23 4.44 19.95
C ASN A 46 13.29 3.72 18.98
N TYR A 47 13.21 4.18 17.73
CA TYR A 47 12.30 3.67 16.70
C TYR A 47 13.05 2.99 15.56
N ARG A 48 14.31 2.62 15.74
CA ARG A 48 15.05 1.94 14.69
C ARG A 48 14.56 0.50 14.56
N VAL A 49 14.05 0.15 13.39
CA VAL A 49 13.82 -1.24 13.01
C VAL A 49 15.17 -1.98 12.93
N PRO A 50 15.36 -3.10 13.65
CA PRO A 50 16.59 -3.89 13.57
C PRO A 50 16.77 -4.51 12.19
N ASN A 51 17.96 -4.38 11.60
CA ASN A 51 18.33 -4.99 10.30
C ASN A 51 17.32 -4.72 9.16
N PRO A 52 17.03 -3.45 8.82
CA PRO A 52 16.04 -3.14 7.80
C PRO A 52 16.48 -3.69 6.42
N GLU A 53 15.57 -4.33 5.71
CA GLU A 53 15.77 -4.79 4.33
C GLU A 53 15.59 -3.65 3.31
N ALA A 54 14.68 -2.72 3.59
CA ALA A 54 14.46 -1.55 2.76
C ALA A 54 15.45 -0.41 3.07
N PRO A 55 15.95 0.31 2.04
CA PRO A 55 16.66 1.57 2.27
C PRO A 55 15.70 2.58 2.92
N TYR A 56 16.25 3.48 3.75
CA TYR A 56 15.50 4.56 4.43
C TYR A 56 14.50 5.27 3.49
N PRO A 57 13.31 5.68 4.00
CA PRO A 57 12.92 5.84 5.40
C PRO A 57 12.17 4.62 5.99
N GLN A 58 12.05 4.57 7.32
CA GLN A 58 11.27 3.56 8.06
C GLN A 58 9.90 4.15 8.43
N ASP A 59 8.83 3.48 8.03
CA ASP A 59 7.46 3.92 8.28
C ASP A 59 6.88 3.29 9.55
N TYR A 60 6.19 4.12 10.35
CA TYR A 60 5.42 3.69 11.52
C TYR A 60 3.97 4.17 11.38
N ILE A 61 3.02 3.33 11.78
CA ILE A 61 1.62 3.75 11.97
C ILE A 61 1.30 3.68 13.46
N ILE A 62 0.88 4.80 14.01
CA ILE A 62 0.48 4.95 15.41
C ILE A 62 -1.01 5.32 15.40
N ASP A 63 -1.83 4.61 16.18
CA ASP A 63 -3.26 4.91 16.27
C ASP A 63 -3.59 6.07 17.22
N GLN A 64 -4.87 6.43 17.30
CA GLN A 64 -5.36 7.54 18.12
C GLN A 64 -5.12 7.35 19.64
N ASN A 65 -4.85 6.12 20.09
CA ASN A 65 -4.54 5.80 21.48
C ASN A 65 -3.03 5.78 21.75
N GLY A 66 -2.20 6.05 20.73
CA GLY A 66 -0.74 6.04 20.83
C GLY A 66 -0.10 4.66 20.68
N TYR A 67 -0.84 3.63 20.24
CA TYR A 67 -0.27 2.31 20.02
C TYR A 67 0.33 2.19 18.62
N VAL A 68 1.52 1.60 18.53
CA VAL A 68 2.11 1.22 17.24
C VAL A 68 1.28 0.08 16.63
N ARG A 69 0.68 0.34 15.48
CA ARG A 69 -0.11 -0.63 14.71
C ARG A 69 0.66 -1.21 13.53
N TYR A 70 1.75 -0.55 13.16
CA TYR A 70 2.64 -1.00 12.09
C TYR A 70 4.06 -0.51 12.28
N TRP A 71 4.99 -1.40 11.99
CA TRP A 71 6.37 -1.13 11.63
C TRP A 71 6.84 -2.30 10.75
N SER A 72 7.86 -2.08 9.92
CA SER A 72 8.38 -3.12 9.02
C SER A 72 9.84 -2.86 8.69
N ASP A 73 10.60 -3.93 8.51
CA ASP A 73 11.97 -3.92 7.96
C ASP A 73 11.96 -3.77 6.43
N GLU A 74 10.87 -4.13 5.77
CA GLU A 74 10.60 -3.89 4.36
C GLU A 74 9.65 -2.70 4.13
N TYR A 75 9.82 -1.99 3.02
CA TYR A 75 8.86 -1.00 2.56
C TYR A 75 7.66 -1.74 1.91
N ASP A 76 6.47 -1.65 2.49
CA ASP A 76 5.24 -2.22 1.92
C ASP A 76 4.13 -1.16 1.90
N PRO A 77 3.99 -0.42 0.78
CA PRO A 77 3.00 0.64 0.70
C PRO A 77 1.56 0.10 0.73
N GLN A 78 1.33 -1.12 0.23
CA GLN A 78 -0.02 -1.70 0.21
C GLN A 78 -0.47 -2.05 1.62
N ARG A 79 0.43 -2.59 2.42
CA ARG A 79 0.15 -2.88 3.83
C ARG A 79 -0.07 -1.61 4.64
N ILE A 80 0.69 -0.55 4.39
CA ILE A 80 0.50 0.76 5.04
C ILE A 80 -0.92 1.29 4.74
N ILE A 81 -1.33 1.32 3.46
CA ILE A 81 -2.68 1.77 3.05
C ILE A 81 -3.76 0.94 3.75
N ARG A 82 -3.66 -0.39 3.74
CA ARG A 82 -4.66 -1.26 4.37
C ARG A 82 -4.78 -1.02 5.87
N ILE A 83 -3.67 -0.82 6.57
CA ILE A 83 -3.69 -0.58 8.01
C ILE A 83 -4.33 0.76 8.31
N ILE A 84 -4.00 1.82 7.57
CA ILE A 84 -4.64 3.13 7.73
C ILE A 84 -6.15 3.02 7.44
N ASP A 85 -6.53 2.42 6.31
CA ASP A 85 -7.93 2.27 5.92
C ASP A 85 -8.73 1.45 6.97
N ARG A 86 -8.11 0.43 7.60
CA ARG A 86 -8.71 -0.33 8.72
C ARG A 86 -8.87 0.51 9.99
N LEU A 87 -7.92 1.38 10.30
CA LEU A 87 -7.97 2.24 11.50
C LEU A 87 -8.99 3.38 11.35
N LEU A 88 -9.21 3.85 10.12
CA LEU A 88 -10.19 4.90 9.81
C LEU A 88 -11.59 4.36 9.50
N GLY A 89 -11.67 3.11 9.01
CA GLY A 89 -12.93 2.44 8.73
C GLY A 89 -13.75 2.20 9.99
N PRO A 90 -15.06 1.92 9.85
CA PRO A 90 -15.84 1.40 10.97
C PRO A 90 -15.15 0.16 11.53
N GLU A 91 -15.24 -0.08 12.84
CA GLU A 91 -14.87 -1.38 13.43
C GLU A 91 -15.71 -2.46 12.75
N VAL A 92 -15.15 -3.07 11.71
CA VAL A 92 -15.72 -4.27 11.12
C VAL A 92 -15.30 -5.36 12.10
N GLU A 93 -16.26 -5.96 12.80
CA GLU A 93 -16.06 -7.31 13.36
C GLU A 93 -15.40 -8.13 12.25
N GLU A 94 -14.33 -8.87 12.54
CA GLU A 94 -13.65 -9.69 11.53
C GLU A 94 -14.64 -10.73 10.99
N ASP A 95 -15.44 -10.33 10.01
CA ASP A 95 -16.16 -11.21 9.12
C ASP A 95 -15.03 -12.00 8.47
N ASP A 96 -14.98 -13.29 8.84
CA ASP A 96 -14.21 -14.32 8.18
C ASP A 96 -14.03 -13.96 6.69
N PRO A 97 -12.79 -13.80 6.18
CA PRO A 97 -12.54 -13.40 4.79
C PRO A 97 -13.14 -14.40 3.76
N TYR A 98 -13.65 -15.55 4.22
CA TYR A 98 -14.45 -16.49 3.41
C TYR A 98 -15.97 -16.26 3.45
N GLN A 99 -16.47 -15.36 4.29
CA GLN A 99 -17.91 -15.02 4.42
C GLN A 99 -18.27 -13.65 3.85
N ALA A 100 -17.31 -12.77 3.59
CA ALA A 100 -17.52 -11.53 2.83
C ALA A 100 -17.89 -11.84 1.36
N GLY A 101 -19.17 -12.15 1.14
CA GLY A 101 -19.87 -12.09 -0.14
C GLY A 101 -19.39 -13.08 -1.20
N ARG A 102 -20.05 -14.24 -1.31
CA ARG A 102 -19.94 -15.11 -2.50
C ARG A 102 -20.32 -14.41 -3.82
N ASP A 103 -20.86 -13.18 -3.77
CA ASP A 103 -21.40 -12.44 -4.91
C ASP A 103 -20.83 -11.01 -5.09
N ARG A 104 -19.79 -10.62 -4.36
CA ARG A 104 -19.16 -9.30 -4.55
C ARG A 104 -17.70 -9.46 -4.97
N PRO A 105 -17.36 -9.13 -6.23
CA PRO A 105 -15.98 -9.22 -6.70
C PRO A 105 -15.05 -8.42 -5.81
N ASN A 106 -14.00 -9.07 -5.34
CA ASN A 106 -12.95 -8.47 -4.56
C ASN A 106 -11.60 -8.78 -5.21
N LEU A 107 -10.70 -7.82 -5.17
CA LEU A 107 -9.34 -7.95 -5.64
C LEU A 107 -8.43 -7.40 -4.57
N GLU A 108 -7.41 -8.13 -4.19
CA GLU A 108 -6.44 -7.72 -3.19
C GLU A 108 -5.03 -7.88 -3.74
N VAL A 109 -4.17 -6.92 -3.44
CA VAL A 109 -2.72 -7.03 -3.65
C VAL A 109 -2.09 -7.49 -2.35
N ILE A 110 -1.54 -8.69 -2.32
CA ILE A 110 -0.87 -9.22 -1.15
C ILE A 110 0.63 -8.97 -1.31
N GLU A 111 1.30 -8.53 -0.24
CA GLU A 111 2.73 -8.17 -0.23
C GLU A 111 3.12 -6.98 -1.14
N ASN A 112 4.30 -6.43 -0.91
CA ASN A 112 4.90 -5.46 -1.80
C ASN A 112 5.26 -6.16 -3.13
N PRO A 113 4.95 -5.59 -4.31
CA PRO A 113 5.43 -6.08 -5.60
C PRO A 113 6.94 -5.89 -5.82
N ASN A 114 7.75 -6.12 -4.79
CA ASN A 114 9.19 -6.04 -4.86
C ASN A 114 9.70 -7.15 -5.80
N ARG A 115 10.61 -6.81 -6.72
CA ARG A 115 11.22 -7.71 -7.72
C ARG A 115 10.32 -8.13 -8.91
N GLY A 116 9.29 -7.34 -9.22
CA GLY A 116 8.49 -7.54 -10.45
C GLY A 116 7.55 -8.74 -10.39
N LEU A 117 7.21 -9.18 -9.18
CA LEU A 117 6.16 -10.15 -8.91
C LEU A 117 5.03 -9.41 -8.21
N ILE A 118 3.81 -9.50 -8.72
CA ILE A 118 2.63 -8.92 -8.08
C ILE A 118 1.76 -10.09 -7.62
N HIS A 119 1.57 -10.24 -6.31
CA HIS A 119 0.71 -11.28 -5.76
C HIS A 119 -0.69 -10.70 -5.60
N LEU A 120 -1.65 -11.31 -6.29
CA LEU A 120 -3.05 -10.90 -6.30
C LEU A 120 -3.92 -12.01 -5.74
N VAL A 121 -4.99 -11.63 -5.05
CA VAL A 121 -6.07 -12.54 -4.67
C VAL A 121 -7.36 -11.97 -5.20
N ALA A 122 -8.02 -12.73 -6.08
CA ALA A 122 -9.32 -12.37 -6.65
C ALA A 122 -10.39 -13.31 -6.08
N THR A 123 -11.43 -12.76 -5.46
CA THR A 123 -12.48 -13.51 -4.76
C THR A 123 -13.88 -12.92 -5.03
N GLY A 124 -14.93 -13.61 -4.56
CA GLY A 124 -16.30 -13.09 -4.59
C GLY A 124 -16.96 -12.99 -5.98
N PHE A 125 -16.53 -13.82 -6.94
CA PHE A 125 -17.15 -13.89 -8.26
C PHE A 125 -17.30 -15.34 -8.74
N SER A 126 -18.16 -15.56 -9.74
CA SER A 126 -18.28 -16.83 -10.46
C SER A 126 -18.22 -16.61 -11.98
N GLY A 127 -17.70 -17.60 -12.69
CA GLY A 127 -17.51 -17.50 -14.14
C GLY A 127 -16.27 -16.69 -14.53
N LYS A 128 -16.28 -16.16 -15.76
CA LYS A 128 -15.13 -15.44 -16.31
C LYS A 128 -14.97 -14.07 -15.67
N ALA A 129 -13.73 -13.75 -15.33
CA ALA A 129 -13.31 -12.43 -14.91
C ALA A 129 -12.03 -12.00 -15.63
N VAL A 130 -11.80 -10.70 -15.71
CA VAL A 130 -10.60 -10.11 -16.30
C VAL A 130 -9.98 -9.18 -15.27
N ILE A 131 -8.70 -9.41 -14.97
CA ILE A 131 -7.86 -8.49 -14.19
C ILE A 131 -7.11 -7.62 -15.18
N GLU A 132 -7.27 -6.31 -15.09
CA GLU A 132 -6.63 -5.31 -15.93
C GLU A 132 -5.67 -4.46 -15.06
N ILE A 133 -4.49 -4.14 -15.57
CA ILE A 133 -3.52 -3.24 -14.92
C ILE A 133 -3.41 -1.99 -15.77
N TYR A 134 -3.62 -0.82 -15.19
CA TYR A 134 -3.48 0.48 -15.83
C TYR A 134 -2.34 1.28 -15.18
N ASP A 135 -1.61 2.08 -15.95
CA ASP A 135 -0.70 3.08 -15.39
C ASP A 135 -1.47 4.33 -14.91
N ALA A 136 -0.76 5.25 -14.25
CA ALA A 136 -1.32 6.49 -13.73
C ALA A 136 -1.99 7.38 -14.79
N SER A 137 -1.72 7.19 -16.09
CA SER A 137 -2.37 7.91 -17.18
C SER A 137 -3.67 7.26 -17.66
N GLY A 138 -4.03 6.10 -17.09
CA GLY A 138 -5.18 5.29 -17.51
C GLY A 138 -4.90 4.39 -18.72
N ARG A 139 -3.63 4.22 -19.11
CA ARG A 139 -3.26 3.32 -20.21
C ARG A 139 -3.18 1.88 -19.70
N LEU A 140 -3.83 0.96 -20.42
CA LEU A 140 -3.78 -0.48 -20.13
C LEU A 140 -2.36 -1.02 -20.36
N ILE A 141 -1.80 -1.65 -19.33
CA ILE A 141 -0.48 -2.28 -19.31
C ILE A 141 -0.58 -3.78 -19.54
N ASN A 142 -1.51 -4.44 -18.84
CA ASN A 142 -1.70 -5.88 -18.94
C ASN A 142 -3.16 -6.25 -18.63
N ALA A 143 -3.62 -7.38 -19.18
CA ALA A 143 -4.90 -7.98 -18.85
C ALA A 143 -4.75 -9.50 -18.74
N ARG A 144 -5.37 -10.10 -17.72
CA ARG A 144 -5.39 -11.54 -17.50
C ARG A 144 -6.80 -12.03 -17.25
N THR A 145 -7.24 -13.02 -18.02
CA THR A 145 -8.51 -13.71 -17.80
C THR A 145 -8.35 -14.82 -16.78
N ILE A 146 -9.32 -14.93 -15.88
CA ILE A 146 -9.49 -16.02 -14.91
C ILE A 146 -10.94 -16.52 -14.96
N ASP A 147 -11.18 -17.75 -14.53
CA ASP A 147 -12.49 -18.41 -14.62
C ASP A 147 -13.07 -18.82 -13.26
N ARG A 148 -12.33 -18.53 -12.18
CA ARG A 148 -12.70 -18.77 -10.80
C ARG A 148 -11.88 -17.91 -9.85
N PRO A 149 -12.36 -17.68 -8.62
CA PRO A 149 -11.57 -17.11 -7.54
C PRO A 149 -10.25 -17.85 -7.35
N MET A 150 -9.15 -17.09 -7.26
CA MET A 150 -7.80 -17.67 -7.11
C MET A 150 -6.77 -16.63 -6.63
N SER A 151 -5.67 -17.14 -6.09
CA SER A 151 -4.43 -16.39 -5.94
C SER A 151 -3.60 -16.48 -7.22
N ILE A 152 -3.00 -15.36 -7.62
CA ILE A 152 -2.30 -15.20 -8.89
C ILE A 152 -1.00 -14.46 -8.63
N ILE A 153 0.10 -15.02 -9.11
CA ILE A 153 1.36 -14.30 -9.20
C ILE A 153 1.50 -13.79 -10.64
N LEU A 154 1.55 -12.48 -10.81
CA LEU A 154 1.85 -11.83 -12.08
C LEU A 154 3.33 -11.45 -12.10
N LYS A 155 4.08 -12.05 -13.02
CA LYS A 155 5.43 -11.57 -13.33
C LYS A 155 5.30 -10.36 -14.25
N GLN A 156 5.42 -9.17 -13.68
CA GLN A 156 5.29 -7.91 -14.37
C GLN A 156 6.40 -6.96 -13.94
N ASP A 157 7.28 -6.64 -14.88
CA ASP A 157 8.37 -5.70 -14.67
C ASP A 157 7.84 -4.25 -14.79
N LEU A 158 7.13 -3.77 -13.76
CA LEU A 158 6.61 -2.41 -13.71
C LEU A 158 7.66 -1.41 -13.20
N PRO A 159 7.91 -0.29 -13.89
CA PRO A 159 8.68 0.82 -13.33
C PRO A 159 8.12 1.30 -11.98
N SER A 160 8.95 2.02 -11.20
CA SER A 160 8.45 2.69 -9.99
C SER A 160 7.34 3.68 -10.38
N GLY A 161 6.20 3.63 -9.69
CA GLY A 161 5.03 4.43 -10.03
C GLY A 161 3.74 3.94 -9.39
N ALA A 162 2.66 4.66 -9.69
CA ALA A 162 1.30 4.30 -9.31
C ALA A 162 0.56 3.63 -10.48
N TYR A 163 -0.18 2.58 -10.15
CA TYR A 163 -0.94 1.75 -11.05
C TYR A 163 -2.33 1.47 -10.45
N TYR A 164 -3.26 1.15 -11.33
CA TYR A 164 -4.63 0.77 -10.96
C TYR A 164 -4.90 -0.64 -11.46
N LEU A 165 -5.34 -1.50 -10.56
CA LEU A 165 -5.81 -2.83 -10.87
C LEU A 165 -7.33 -2.81 -10.95
N LEU A 166 -7.89 -3.51 -11.92
CA LEU A 166 -9.32 -3.59 -12.13
C LEU A 166 -9.72 -5.05 -12.29
N LEU A 167 -10.61 -5.55 -11.44
CA LEU A 167 -11.25 -6.84 -11.63
C LEU A 167 -12.64 -6.61 -12.21
N ARG A 168 -12.82 -7.03 -13.46
CA ARG A 168 -14.08 -7.01 -14.18
C ARG A 168 -14.68 -8.40 -14.22
N THR A 169 -15.93 -8.51 -13.76
CA THR A 169 -16.70 -9.75 -13.71
C THR A 169 -18.09 -9.52 -14.29
N GLU A 170 -18.89 -10.56 -14.45
CA GLU A 170 -20.31 -10.41 -14.80
C GLU A 170 -21.13 -9.80 -13.65
N GLN A 171 -20.70 -10.02 -12.41
CA GLN A 171 -21.36 -9.54 -11.19
C GLN A 171 -21.05 -8.07 -10.87
N GLY A 172 -20.01 -7.50 -11.51
CA GLY A 172 -19.60 -6.13 -11.28
C GLY A 172 -18.11 -5.88 -11.49
N LEU A 173 -17.68 -4.71 -11.02
CA LEU A 173 -16.33 -4.21 -11.14
C LEU A 173 -15.81 -3.85 -9.75
N THR A 174 -14.56 -4.21 -9.46
CA THR A 174 -13.82 -3.68 -8.32
C THR A 174 -12.44 -3.23 -8.77
N SER A 175 -11.82 -2.32 -8.02
CA SER A 175 -10.53 -1.75 -8.34
C SER A 175 -9.64 -1.69 -7.11
N GLU A 176 -8.35 -1.86 -7.32
CA GLU A 176 -7.33 -1.67 -6.31
C GLU A 176 -6.18 -0.80 -6.78
N ASN A 177 -5.54 -0.12 -5.83
CA ASN A 177 -4.34 0.65 -6.12
C ASN A 177 -3.11 -0.26 -6.03
N LEU A 178 -2.11 0.00 -6.86
CA LEU A 178 -0.82 -0.68 -6.84
C LEU A 178 0.29 0.36 -6.93
N ILE A 179 1.11 0.46 -5.89
CA ILE A 179 2.30 1.29 -5.84
C ILE A 179 3.50 0.38 -5.96
N VAL A 180 4.34 0.64 -6.95
CA VAL A 180 5.60 -0.08 -7.19
C VAL A 180 6.73 0.88 -6.87
N ILE A 181 7.68 0.46 -6.04
CA ILE A 181 8.92 1.18 -5.77
C ILE A 181 10.07 0.18 -5.91
N ARG A 182 11.14 0.59 -6.60
CA ARG A 182 12.39 -0.15 -6.79
C ARG A 182 13.54 0.61 -6.15
#